data_AF-K7LCV2-F1
#
_entry.id   AF-K7LCV2-F1
#
_cell.length_a   1.000
_cell.length_b   1.000
_cell.length_c   1.000
_cell.angle_alpha   90.00
_cell.angle_beta   90.00
_cell.angle_gamma   90.00
#
_symmetry.space_group_name_H-M   'P 1'
#
loop_
_entity.id
_entity.type
_entity.pdbx_description
1 polymer ?
#
loop_
_entity_poly.entity_id
_entity_poly.type
_entity_poly.pdbx_seq_one_letter_code
_entity_poly.pdbx_strand_id
1 'polypeptide(L)'
;MECLEHICYDGCTHVEPYDAAEVKRERTPCGRIATCQALQVLIRHFATCEKKVRGGCVRCKRMLQLFRLHSYLCHHTDSSCKVPFLPGLLRLLLLHGTIS
;
A
#
# COMPACT_ATOMS: atom_id res chain seq x y z
N MET A 1 -1.05 -11.72 -6.28
CA MET A 1 -1.06 -10.79 -5.12
C MET A 1 0.34 -10.56 -4.53
N GLU A 2 1.33 -11.35 -4.95
CA GLU A 2 2.73 -11.31 -4.48
C GLU A 2 3.37 -9.92 -4.42
N CYS A 3 3.12 -9.04 -5.40
CA CYS A 3 3.69 -7.69 -5.42
C CYS A 3 3.20 -6.82 -4.24
N LEU A 4 1.92 -6.94 -3.87
CA LEU A 4 1.33 -6.18 -2.78
C LEU A 4 1.84 -6.69 -1.42
N GLU A 5 1.90 -8.01 -1.28
CA GLU A 5 2.48 -8.66 -0.11
C GLU A 5 3.96 -8.33 0.03
N HIS A 6 4.74 -8.40 -1.05
CA HIS A 6 6.16 -8.05 -1.03
C HIS A 6 6.40 -6.61 -0.56
N ILE A 7 5.61 -5.64 -1.04
CA ILE A 7 5.71 -4.24 -0.58
C ILE A 7 5.37 -4.12 0.91
N CYS A 8 4.30 -4.77 1.37
CA CYS A 8 3.79 -4.60 2.74
C CYS A 8 4.50 -5.48 3.79
N TYR A 9 5.07 -6.62 3.42
CA TYR A 9 5.76 -7.56 4.31
C TYR A 9 7.26 -7.40 4.30
N ASP A 10 7.87 -7.50 3.12
CA ASP A 10 9.32 -7.54 2.98
C ASP A 10 9.92 -6.12 2.93
N GLY A 11 9.08 -5.14 2.61
CA GLY A 11 9.53 -3.80 2.27
C GLY A 11 10.07 -3.77 0.85
N CYS A 12 9.62 -2.80 0.06
CA CYS A 12 10.07 -2.65 -1.30
C CYS A 12 10.51 -1.21 -1.50
N THR A 13 11.71 -1.02 -2.05
CA THR A 13 12.57 0.19 -2.16
C THR A 13 11.99 1.61 -2.16
N HIS A 14 10.69 1.83 -2.39
CA HIS A 14 10.05 3.15 -2.33
C HIS A 14 8.88 3.28 -1.35
N VAL A 15 8.38 2.16 -0.79
CA VAL A 15 7.31 2.11 0.20
C VAL A 15 7.79 1.17 1.28
N GLU A 16 8.21 1.75 2.40
CA GLU A 16 8.71 1.00 3.55
C GLU A 16 7.57 0.20 4.21
N PRO A 17 7.87 -0.93 4.87
CA PRO A 17 6.91 -1.66 5.69
C PRO A 17 6.27 -0.73 6.73
N TYR A 18 5.03 -1.01 7.12
CA TYR A 18 4.26 -0.23 8.09
C TYR A 18 5.02 0.06 9.41
N ASP A 19 5.91 -0.86 9.80
CA ASP A 19 6.63 -0.83 11.07
C ASP A 19 8.10 -0.36 10.95
N ALA A 20 8.55 0.09 9.77
CA ALA A 20 9.95 0.45 9.56
C ALA A 20 10.21 1.94 9.82
N ALA A 21 11.13 2.24 10.74
CA ALA A 21 11.68 3.58 10.97
C ALA A 21 12.45 4.08 9.73
N GLU A 22 12.37 5.38 9.45
CA GLU A 22 12.86 6.02 8.22
C GLU A 22 14.37 5.83 7.96
N VAL A 23 14.76 4.78 7.25
CA VAL A 23 16.13 4.64 6.72
C VAL A 23 16.16 5.19 5.31
N LYS A 24 16.93 6.26 5.08
CA LYS A 24 17.21 6.81 3.74
C LYS A 24 17.98 5.79 2.88
N ARG A 25 17.27 4.88 2.21
CA ARG A 25 17.84 3.97 1.22
C ARG A 25 17.77 4.61 -0.18
N GLU A 26 18.80 4.37 -0.98
CA GLU A 26 18.87 4.85 -2.36
C GLU A 26 17.72 4.28 -3.22
N ARG A 27 17.16 5.15 -4.05
CA ARG A 27 15.96 4.91 -4.88
C ARG A 27 16.24 3.95 -6.03
N THR A 28 16.41 2.67 -5.75
CA THR A 28 16.61 1.64 -6.77
C THR A 28 15.29 0.95 -7.14
N PRO A 29 15.04 0.61 -8.42
CA PRO A 29 13.91 -0.22 -8.81
C PRO A 29 13.94 -1.57 -8.07
N CYS A 30 12.76 -2.13 -7.77
CA CYS A 30 12.69 -3.47 -7.19
C CYS A 30 13.29 -4.51 -8.14
N GLY A 31 14.37 -5.17 -7.73
CA GLY A 31 14.99 -6.24 -8.52
C GLY A 31 14.20 -7.56 -8.53
N ARG A 32 13.21 -7.72 -7.63
CA ARG A 32 12.45 -8.98 -7.48
C ARG A 32 11.17 -9.03 -8.31
N ILE A 33 10.43 -7.93 -8.38
CA ILE A 33 9.12 -7.88 -9.04
C ILE A 33 9.01 -6.58 -9.85
N ALA A 34 8.95 -6.69 -11.18
CA ALA A 34 8.92 -5.55 -12.09
C ALA A 34 7.72 -4.61 -11.84
N THR A 35 6.58 -5.13 -11.35
CA THR A 35 5.37 -4.33 -11.09
C THR A 35 5.39 -3.57 -9.77
N CYS A 36 6.40 -3.77 -8.91
CA CYS A 36 6.48 -3.08 -7.61
C CYS A 36 6.53 -1.57 -7.77
N GLN A 37 7.28 -1.05 -8.73
CA GLN A 37 7.36 0.39 -8.94
C GLN A 37 5.98 0.98 -9.28
N ALA A 38 5.22 0.33 -10.16
CA ALA A 38 3.87 0.75 -10.51
C ALA A 38 2.93 0.70 -9.29
N LEU A 39 3.01 -0.36 -8.49
CA LEU A 39 2.17 -0.51 -7.31
C LEU A 39 2.55 0.48 -6.19
N GLN A 40 3.83 0.76 -5.98
CA GLN A 40 4.32 1.79 -5.06
C GLN A 40 3.85 3.19 -5.47
N VAL A 41 3.79 3.50 -6.76
CA VAL A 41 3.20 4.75 -7.25
C VAL A 41 1.71 4.82 -6.93
N LEU A 42 0.97 3.71 -7.11
CA LEU A 42 -0.45 3.64 -6.76
C LEU A 42 -0.67 3.75 -5.25
N ILE A 43 0.15 3.11 -4.40
CA ILE A 43 0.09 3.23 -2.94
C ILE A 43 0.32 4.67 -2.51
N ARG A 44 1.40 5.31 -3.01
CA ARG A 44 1.70 6.72 -2.69
C ARG A 44 0.59 7.66 -3.14
N HIS A 45 0.07 7.46 -4.35
CA HIS A 45 -1.06 8.22 -4.85
C HIS A 45 -2.30 8.01 -3.97
N PHE A 46 -2.63 6.75 -3.66
CA PHE A 46 -3.74 6.44 -2.79
C PHE A 46 -3.58 7.14 -1.43
N ALA A 47 -2.34 7.23 -0.95
CA ALA A 47 -2.08 7.83 0.33
C ALA A 47 -2.41 9.33 0.37
N THR A 48 -1.91 10.06 -0.61
CA THR A 48 -2.02 11.52 -0.65
C THR A 48 -3.25 12.02 -1.40
N CYS A 49 -4.03 11.17 -2.08
CA CYS A 49 -5.16 11.62 -2.88
C CYS A 49 -6.38 11.96 -2.00
N GLU A 50 -6.80 13.23 -2.02
CA GLU A 50 -8.00 13.72 -1.32
C GLU A 50 -9.30 13.27 -2.00
N LYS A 51 -9.26 13.00 -3.31
CA LYS A 51 -10.41 12.54 -4.10
C LYS A 51 -10.77 11.06 -3.86
N LYS A 52 -10.03 10.36 -2.99
CA LYS A 52 -10.23 8.93 -2.67
C LYS A 52 -11.57 8.67 -1.96
N VAL A 53 -11.90 9.50 -0.96
CA VAL A 53 -13.10 9.33 -0.11
C VAL A 53 -14.38 9.69 -0.87
N ARG A 54 -14.31 10.72 -1.73
CA ARG A 54 -15.45 11.18 -2.53
C ARG A 54 -15.67 10.34 -3.82
N GLY A 55 -14.96 9.22 -3.97
CA GLY A 55 -15.13 8.30 -5.11
C GLY A 55 -14.77 8.89 -6.48
N GLY A 56 -14.03 10.00 -6.52
CA GLY A 56 -13.73 10.72 -7.77
C GLY A 56 -12.46 10.28 -8.49
N CYS A 57 -11.54 9.59 -7.79
CA CYS A 57 -10.27 9.20 -8.39
C CYS A 57 -10.28 7.75 -8.93
N VAL A 58 -10.06 7.61 -10.24
CA VAL A 58 -9.95 6.29 -10.91
C VAL A 58 -8.77 5.47 -10.37
N ARG A 59 -7.62 6.11 -10.10
CA ARG A 59 -6.45 5.41 -9.53
C ARG A 59 -6.74 4.89 -8.13
N CYS A 60 -7.48 5.67 -7.32
CA CYS A 60 -7.91 5.22 -6.01
C CYS A 60 -8.90 4.06 -6.09
N LYS A 61 -9.89 4.12 -7.00
CA LYS A 61 -10.82 3.00 -7.23
C LYS A 61 -10.10 1.70 -7.59
N ARG A 62 -9.11 1.76 -8.49
CA ARG A 62 -8.28 0.59 -8.84
C ARG A 62 -7.54 0.04 -7.63
N MET A 63 -6.95 0.91 -6.81
CA MET A 63 -6.26 0.49 -5.60
C MET A 63 -7.22 -0.19 -4.60
N LEU A 64 -8.44 0.34 -4.44
CA LEU A 64 -9.46 -0.29 -3.60
C LEU A 64 -9.90 -1.65 -4.13
N GLN A 65 -10.00 -1.81 -5.46
CA GLN A 65 -10.29 -3.11 -6.07
C GLN A 65 -9.18 -4.12 -5.77
N LEU A 66 -7.91 -3.70 -5.83
CA LEU A 66 -6.77 -4.54 -5.47
C LEU A 66 -6.80 -4.96 -3.99
N PHE A 67 -7.08 -4.02 -3.08
CA PHE A 67 -7.22 -4.35 -1.66
C PHE A 67 -8.39 -5.30 -1.39
N ARG A 68 -9.55 -5.09 -2.03
CA ARG A 68 -10.70 -5.99 -1.92
C ARG A 68 -10.38 -7.39 -2.45
N LEU A 69 -9.67 -7.47 -3.57
CA LEU A 69 -9.23 -8.74 -4.13
C LEU A 69 -8.25 -9.46 -3.18
N HIS A 70 -7.33 -8.71 -2.55
CA HIS A 70 -6.48 -9.26 -1.50
C HIS A 70 -7.32 -9.84 -0.36
N SER A 71 -8.24 -9.06 0.19
CA SER A 71 -9.09 -9.49 1.32
C SER A 71 -9.92 -10.73 1.00
N TYR A 72 -10.33 -10.90 -0.26
CA TYR A 72 -11.07 -12.08 -0.70
C TYR A 72 -10.19 -13.35 -0.76
N LEU A 73 -8.91 -13.21 -1.15
CA LEU A 73 -7.98 -14.32 -1.31
C LEU A 73 -7.13 -14.60 -0.06
N CYS A 74 -7.04 -13.64 0.85
CA CYS A 74 -6.16 -13.69 2.01
C CYS A 74 -6.84 -14.47 3.14
N HIS A 75 -6.32 -15.66 3.45
CA HIS A 75 -6.79 -16.50 4.57
C HIS A 75 -6.12 -16.15 5.91
N HIS A 76 -5.28 -15.12 5.94
CA HIS A 76 -4.70 -14.62 7.19
C HIS A 76 -5.78 -13.92 8.00
N THR A 77 -5.95 -14.33 9.26
CA THR A 77 -6.71 -13.57 10.24
C THR A 77 -6.16 -12.14 10.31
N ASP A 78 -7.03 -11.13 10.47
CA ASP A 78 -6.70 -9.69 10.35
C ASP A 78 -5.40 -9.26 11.08
N SER A 79 -4.98 -9.99 12.12
CA SER A 79 -3.75 -9.72 12.89
C SER A 79 -2.44 -10.11 12.20
N SER A 80 -2.42 -11.05 11.25
CA SER A 80 -1.19 -11.49 10.58
C SER A 80 -1.03 -10.88 9.18
N CYS A 81 -2.09 -10.28 8.63
CA CYS A 81 -2.07 -9.62 7.34
C CYS A 81 -1.44 -8.23 7.44
N LYS A 82 -0.26 -8.03 6.84
CA LYS A 82 0.39 -6.70 6.77
C LYS A 82 -0.13 -5.84 5.61
N VAL A 83 -0.92 -6.40 4.71
CA VAL A 83 -1.58 -5.63 3.65
C VAL A 83 -2.76 -4.90 4.28
N PRO A 84 -2.81 -3.57 4.20
CA PRO A 84 -3.92 -2.84 4.80
C PRO A 84 -5.24 -3.15 4.11
N PHE A 85 -6.18 -3.70 4.87
CA PHE A 85 -7.60 -3.69 4.53
C PHE A 85 -8.08 -2.24 4.39
N LEU A 86 -9.21 -1.99 3.72
CA LEU A 86 -9.84 -0.66 3.64
C LEU A 86 -9.83 0.13 4.98
N PRO A 87 -10.16 -0.49 6.14
CA PRO A 87 -10.04 0.14 7.45
C PRO A 87 -8.59 0.33 7.95
N GLY A 88 -7.71 -0.65 7.72
CA GLY A 88 -6.29 -0.57 8.08
C GLY A 88 -5.51 0.46 7.26
N LEU A 89 -5.97 0.70 6.03
CA LEU A 89 -5.46 1.70 5.13
C LEU A 89 -5.69 3.09 5.72
N LEU A 90 -6.87 3.36 6.30
CA LEU A 90 -7.11 4.63 6.99
C LEU A 90 -6.11 4.87 8.14
N ARG A 91 -5.71 3.83 8.88
CA ARG A 91 -4.67 3.93 9.92
C ARG A 91 -3.29 4.25 9.36
N LEU A 92 -2.89 3.61 8.26
CA LEU A 92 -1.66 3.94 7.51
C LEU A 92 -1.63 5.41 7.07
N LEU A 93 -2.76 5.91 6.58
CA LEU A 93 -2.88 7.30 6.11
C LEU A 93 -2.76 8.32 7.24
N LEU A 94 -3.28 7.98 8.42
CA LEU A 94 -3.16 8.77 9.63
C LEU A 94 -1.71 8.81 10.13
N LEU A 95 -1.01 7.67 10.14
CA LEU A 95 0.39 7.59 10.61
C LEU A 95 1.37 8.34 9.71
N HIS A 96 1.12 8.40 8.40
CA HIS A 96 1.97 9.12 7.45
C HIS A 96 1.60 10.61 7.31
N GLY A 97 0.79 11.17 8.23
CA GLY A 97 0.50 12.61 8.27
C GLY A 97 -0.27 13.13 7.05
N THR A 98 -1.01 12.26 6.34
CA THR A 98 -1.73 12.64 5.10
C THR A 98 -3.19 13.02 5.32
N ILE A 99 -3.66 12.97 6.57
CA ILE A 99 -5.00 13.37 6.99
C ILE A 99 -4.81 14.15 8.31
N SER A 100 -4.99 15.47 8.26
CA SER A 100 -5.14 16.30 9.48
C SER A 100 -6.45 16.01 10.19
#